data_AF-A0A1J3GHS9-F1
#
_entry.id   AF-A0A1J3GHS9-F1
#
_cell.length_a   1.000
_cell.length_b   1.000
_cell.length_c   1.000
_cell.angle_alpha   90.00
_cell.angle_beta   90.00
_cell.angle_gamma   90.00
#
_symmetry.space_group_name_H-M   'P 1'
#
loop_
_entity.id
_entity.type
_entity.pdbx_description
1 polymer ?
#
loop_
_entity_poly.entity_id
_entity_poly.type
_entity_poly.pdbx_seq_one_letter_code
_entity_poly.pdbx_strand_id
1 'polypeptide(L)'
;VNLLSRGHRKPLLKDFATTGTIFGFRNGRVFLAIQEDPHCLPTFIIELPMLTSALQKEMASETVRIALESETKTSRKKVLEEFVWGIYCNGRKMGYSIRRKNMSEEEMYVIDALRGVSMGAGVLPCKNQYYQETEGEMTYMRARFDRVIGSKDSEALYMINPEGSGQGTELSIFFLRSH
;
A
#
# COMPACT_ATOMS: atom_id res chain seq x y z
N VAL A 1 -45.40 -4.68 19.97
CA VAL A 1 -43.96 -4.68 20.27
C VAL A 1 -43.19 -5.10 19.04
N ASN A 2 -42.40 -4.19 18.46
CA ASN A 2 -41.16 -4.47 17.73
C ASN A 2 -40.56 -3.13 17.32
N LEU A 3 -39.68 -2.61 18.18
CA LEU A 3 -38.78 -1.51 17.86
C LEU A 3 -37.73 -2.03 16.88
N LEU A 4 -37.79 -1.60 15.62
CA LEU A 4 -36.59 -1.65 14.77
C LEU A 4 -35.73 -0.45 15.17
N SER A 5 -34.77 -0.72 16.06
CA SER A 5 -33.65 0.17 16.31
C SER A 5 -32.98 0.46 14.97
N ARG A 6 -33.11 1.70 14.48
CA ARG A 6 -32.19 2.27 13.49
C ARG A 6 -30.82 2.31 14.16
N GLY A 7 -30.09 1.20 14.05
CA GLY A 7 -28.68 1.17 14.41
C GLY A 7 -28.01 2.27 13.60
N HIS A 8 -27.47 3.28 14.29
CA HIS A 8 -26.47 4.16 13.71
C HIS A 8 -25.38 3.26 13.16
N ARG A 9 -25.41 2.99 11.84
CA ARG A 9 -24.26 2.41 11.16
C ARG A 9 -23.16 3.46 11.33
N LYS A 10 -22.26 3.22 12.28
CA LYS A 10 -21.00 3.97 12.33
C LYS A 10 -20.42 3.92 10.92
N PRO A 11 -19.91 5.03 10.36
CA PRO A 11 -19.24 5.00 9.07
C PRO A 11 -18.23 3.84 9.09
N LEU A 12 -18.40 2.87 8.19
CA LEU A 12 -17.55 1.67 8.14
C LEU A 12 -16.08 2.02 7.82
N LEU A 13 -15.85 3.24 7.32
CA LEU A 13 -14.57 3.79 6.94
C LEU A 13 -14.48 5.24 7.47
N LYS A 14 -13.31 5.65 7.96
CA LYS A 14 -13.06 7.07 8.25
C LYS A 14 -13.11 7.86 6.93
N ASP A 15 -13.84 8.97 6.90
CA ASP A 15 -13.99 9.82 5.71
C ASP A 15 -12.64 10.26 5.10
N PHE A 16 -11.60 10.30 5.93
CA PHE A 16 -10.22 10.68 5.57
C PHE A 16 -9.20 9.54 5.74
N ALA A 17 -9.63 8.26 5.68
CA ALA A 17 -8.69 7.14 5.72
C ALA A 17 -7.66 7.28 4.58
N THR A 18 -6.43 6.84 4.80
CA THR A 18 -5.40 6.85 3.75
C THR A 18 -5.67 5.71 2.77
N THR A 19 -5.41 5.91 1.47
CA THR A 19 -5.49 4.83 0.49
C THR A 19 -4.11 4.31 0.17
N GLY A 20 -3.90 3.01 0.28
CA GLY A 20 -2.69 2.34 -0.20
C GLY A 20 -3.03 1.39 -1.35
N THR A 21 -2.22 1.43 -2.39
CA THR A 21 -2.31 0.55 -3.55
C THR A 21 -0.98 -0.16 -3.73
N ILE A 22 -1.01 -1.49 -3.64
CA ILE A 22 0.11 -2.35 -3.98
C ILE A 22 -0.20 -2.95 -5.36
N PHE A 23 0.73 -2.86 -6.30
CA PHE A 23 0.50 -3.35 -7.66
C PHE A 23 1.79 -3.82 -8.31
N GLY A 24 1.67 -4.62 -9.36
CA GLY A 24 2.80 -5.12 -10.12
C GLY A 24 2.39 -6.22 -11.07
N PHE A 25 3.18 -6.39 -12.13
CA PHE A 25 3.03 -7.54 -13.01
C PHE A 25 3.35 -8.84 -12.27
N ARG A 26 2.67 -9.93 -12.61
CA ARG A 26 2.80 -11.24 -11.95
C ARG A 26 4.25 -11.71 -11.80
N ASN A 27 5.06 -11.51 -12.84
CA ASN A 27 6.47 -11.87 -12.88
C ASN A 27 7.40 -10.65 -12.65
N GLY A 28 6.83 -9.48 -12.40
CA GLY A 28 7.54 -8.21 -12.21
C GLY A 28 7.76 -7.85 -10.74
N ARG A 29 8.27 -6.64 -10.53
CA ARG A 29 8.49 -6.04 -9.19
C ARG A 29 7.20 -5.40 -8.65
N VAL A 30 7.16 -5.27 -7.33
CA VAL A 30 6.03 -4.67 -6.62
C VAL A 30 6.22 -3.17 -6.48
N PHE A 31 5.15 -2.41 -6.65
CA PHE A 31 5.06 -0.99 -6.38
C PHE A 31 4.06 -0.74 -5.25
N LEU A 32 4.40 0.19 -4.36
CA LEU A 32 3.51 0.71 -3.32
C LEU A 32 3.26 2.18 -3.60
N ALA A 33 1.99 2.56 -3.75
CA ALA A 33 1.53 3.93 -3.84
C ALA A 33 0.60 4.26 -2.67
N ILE A 34 0.76 5.44 -2.09
CA ILE A 34 -0.06 5.96 -0.98
C ILE A 34 -0.67 7.29 -1.40
N GLN A 35 -1.97 7.40 -1.22
CA GLN A 35 -2.79 8.59 -1.51
C GLN A 35 -3.54 9.01 -0.24
N GLU A 36 -3.76 10.30 -0.05
CA GLU A 36 -4.58 10.80 1.07
C GLU A 36 -6.03 10.31 0.95
N ASP A 37 -6.56 10.32 -0.28
CA ASP A 37 -7.85 9.74 -0.64
C ASP A 37 -7.77 9.12 -2.06
N PRO A 38 -8.71 8.26 -2.48
CA PRO A 38 -8.57 7.51 -3.72
C PRO A 38 -8.63 8.36 -5.00
N HIS A 39 -9.05 9.63 -4.91
CA HIS A 39 -9.25 10.54 -6.04
C HIS A 39 -8.10 11.52 -6.27
N CYS A 40 -7.13 11.59 -5.35
CA CYS A 40 -5.93 12.41 -5.44
C CYS A 40 -4.73 11.67 -6.03
N LEU A 41 -3.70 12.38 -6.48
CA LEU A 41 -2.43 11.75 -6.88
C LEU A 41 -1.71 11.14 -5.67
N PRO A 42 -0.91 10.07 -5.85
CA PRO A 42 -0.10 9.51 -4.77
C PRO A 42 0.86 10.54 -4.18
N THR A 43 0.84 10.68 -2.86
CA THR A 43 1.82 11.48 -2.12
C THR A 43 3.12 10.71 -1.92
N PHE A 44 3.09 9.38 -2.02
CA PHE A 44 4.25 8.51 -1.92
C PHE A 44 4.15 7.37 -2.93
N ILE A 45 5.24 7.10 -3.65
CA ILE A 45 5.37 5.92 -4.51
C ILE A 45 6.78 5.36 -4.43
N ILE A 46 6.89 4.04 -4.35
CA ILE A 46 8.16 3.33 -4.26
C ILE A 46 8.06 1.97 -4.96
N GLU A 47 9.15 1.56 -5.62
CA GLU A 47 9.33 0.20 -6.11
C GLU A 47 10.00 -0.63 -5.00
N LEU A 48 9.39 -1.72 -4.58
CA LEU A 48 9.92 -2.62 -3.55
C LEU A 48 10.91 -3.62 -4.20
N PRO A 49 11.97 -4.04 -3.48
CA PRO A 49 12.99 -4.94 -4.00
C PRO A 49 12.52 -6.40 -3.86
N MET A 50 11.31 -6.68 -4.32
CA MET A 50 10.70 -8.00 -4.29
C MET A 50 9.77 -8.20 -5.48
N LEU A 51 9.66 -9.44 -5.94
CA LEU A 51 8.72 -9.82 -6.99
C LEU A 51 7.30 -9.93 -6.44
N THR A 52 6.32 -9.70 -7.32
CA THR A 52 4.89 -9.87 -6.99
C THR A 52 4.59 -11.27 -6.46
N SER A 53 5.18 -12.30 -7.05
CA SER A 53 5.05 -13.69 -6.60
C SER A 53 5.61 -13.93 -5.18
N ALA A 54 6.65 -13.20 -4.77
CA ALA A 54 7.19 -13.28 -3.42
C ALA A 54 6.22 -12.65 -2.41
N LEU A 55 5.66 -11.48 -2.75
CA LEU A 55 4.67 -10.82 -1.89
C LEU A 55 3.40 -11.65 -1.73
N GLN A 56 2.91 -12.27 -2.81
CA GLN A 56 1.74 -13.14 -2.77
C GLN A 56 1.93 -14.33 -1.81
N LYS A 57 3.14 -14.89 -1.75
CA LYS A 57 3.48 -15.95 -0.78
C LYS A 57 3.43 -15.43 0.66
N GLU A 58 3.92 -14.22 0.91
CA GLU A 58 3.82 -13.60 2.23
C GLU A 58 2.35 -13.31 2.59
N MET A 59 1.52 -12.89 1.63
CA MET A 59 0.08 -12.66 1.84
C MET A 59 -0.71 -13.91 2.18
N ALA A 60 -0.23 -15.09 1.78
CA ALA A 60 -0.83 -16.37 2.15
C ALA A 60 -0.65 -16.70 3.65
N SER A 61 0.24 -16.01 4.36
CA SER A 61 0.53 -16.24 5.79
C SER A 61 -0.36 -15.45 6.76
N GLU A 62 -1.53 -15.01 6.30
CA GLU A 62 -2.55 -14.23 7.05
C GLU A 62 -2.09 -12.85 7.55
N THR A 63 -0.79 -12.59 7.71
CA THR A 63 -0.27 -11.29 8.13
C THR A 63 0.93 -10.88 7.29
N VAL A 64 0.94 -9.62 6.85
CA VAL A 64 2.03 -9.01 6.09
C VAL A 64 2.40 -7.69 6.74
N ARG A 65 3.68 -7.56 7.11
CA ARG A 65 4.25 -6.35 7.70
C ARG A 65 5.37 -5.85 6.81
N ILE A 66 5.16 -4.69 6.19
CA ILE A 66 6.18 -4.02 5.38
C ILE A 66 6.75 -2.89 6.21
N ALA A 67 8.05 -2.88 6.46
CA ALA A 67 8.73 -1.77 7.11
C ALA A 67 9.70 -1.10 6.13
N LEU A 68 9.66 0.22 6.12
CA LEU A 68 10.57 1.09 5.39
C LEU A 68 11.39 1.85 6.44
N GLU A 69 12.68 1.55 6.49
CA GLU A 69 13.61 2.14 7.45
C GLU A 69 14.57 3.09 6.75
N SER A 70 14.67 4.32 7.25
CA SER A 70 15.64 5.30 6.80
C SER A 70 16.81 5.40 7.78
N GLU A 71 18.04 5.36 7.26
CA GLU A 71 19.28 5.54 8.04
C GLU A 71 19.63 7.03 8.26
N THR A 72 18.77 7.96 7.82
CA THR A 72 18.98 9.40 7.98
C THR A 72 18.98 9.78 9.46
N LYS A 73 20.09 10.32 9.97
CA LYS A 73 20.23 10.70 11.39
C LYS A 73 19.58 12.04 11.77
N THR A 74 18.96 12.74 10.81
CA THR A 74 18.40 14.08 11.04
C THR A 74 16.87 14.07 10.94
N SER A 75 16.19 14.67 11.91
CA SER A 75 14.73 14.80 11.94
C SER A 75 14.22 16.13 11.37
N ARG A 76 14.99 16.76 10.46
CA ARG A 76 14.61 18.04 9.83
C ARG A 76 13.36 17.93 8.96
N LYS A 77 13.10 16.74 8.41
CA LYS A 77 12.00 16.42 7.52
C LYS A 77 11.10 15.36 8.16
N LYS A 78 9.82 15.31 7.76
CA LYS A 78 8.91 14.22 8.18
C LYS A 78 9.41 12.88 7.61
N VAL A 79 9.14 11.76 8.29
CA VAL A 79 9.65 10.43 7.89
C VAL A 79 9.29 10.08 6.43
N LEU A 80 8.06 10.35 5.99
CA LEU A 80 7.64 10.07 4.60
C LEU A 80 8.37 10.92 3.55
N GLU A 81 9.05 12.01 3.93
CA GLU A 81 9.86 12.85 3.03
C GLU A 81 11.24 12.27 2.73
N GLU A 82 11.60 11.16 3.36
CA GLU A 82 12.84 10.43 3.06
C GLU A 82 12.80 9.80 1.66
N PHE A 83 13.99 9.68 1.06
CA PHE A 83 14.15 9.15 -0.29
C PHE A 83 14.69 7.72 -0.31
N VAL A 84 15.63 7.39 0.57
CA VAL A 84 16.27 6.08 0.60
C VAL A 84 15.71 5.27 1.76
N TRP A 85 15.27 4.06 1.44
CA TRP A 85 14.58 3.18 2.36
C TRP A 85 15.18 1.77 2.32
N GLY A 86 15.59 1.25 3.48
CA GLY A 86 15.75 -0.19 3.68
C GLY A 86 14.38 -0.83 3.80
N ILE A 87 14.08 -1.79 2.93
CA ILE A 87 12.78 -2.46 2.87
C ILE A 87 12.87 -3.79 3.59
N TYR A 88 11.92 -4.01 4.51
CA TYR A 88 11.75 -5.24 5.25
C TYR A 88 10.34 -5.77 5.05
N CYS A 89 10.22 -7.08 4.87
CA CYS A 89 8.93 -7.78 4.83
C CYS A 89 8.93 -8.86 5.90
N ASN A 90 7.96 -8.84 6.81
CA ASN A 90 7.84 -9.77 7.92
C ASN A 90 9.16 -9.93 8.72
N GLY A 91 9.86 -8.81 8.94
CA GLY A 91 11.13 -8.74 9.69
C GLY A 91 12.37 -9.13 8.89
N ARG A 92 12.24 -9.56 7.62
CA ARG A 92 13.37 -9.91 6.76
C ARG A 92 13.74 -8.75 5.85
N LYS A 93 15.03 -8.39 5.80
CA LYS A 93 15.53 -7.36 4.89
C LYS A 93 15.46 -7.86 3.45
N MET A 94 14.74 -7.13 2.60
CA MET A 94 14.55 -7.44 1.19
C MET A 94 15.56 -6.69 0.31
N GLY A 95 15.95 -5.48 0.71
CA GLY A 95 16.90 -4.65 -0.04
C GLY A 95 16.73 -3.17 0.25
N TYR A 96 17.21 -2.34 -0.67
CA TYR A 96 17.04 -0.89 -0.61
C TYR A 96 16.17 -0.42 -1.78
N SER A 97 15.37 0.61 -1.52
CA SER A 97 14.50 1.24 -2.51
C SER A 97 14.58 2.76 -2.41
N ILE A 98 14.28 3.41 -3.54
CA ILE A 98 14.27 4.87 -3.64
C ILE A 98 12.84 5.33 -3.90
N ARG A 99 12.32 6.21 -3.04
CA ARG A 99 11.04 6.90 -3.25
C ARG A 99 11.14 7.74 -4.52
N ARG A 100 10.14 7.64 -5.39
CA ARG A 100 10.07 8.43 -6.62
C ARG A 100 9.11 9.61 -6.47
N LYS A 101 9.44 10.72 -7.14
CA LYS A 101 8.56 11.91 -7.24
C LYS A 101 7.64 11.87 -8.47
N ASN A 102 8.10 11.22 -9.53
CA ASN A 102 7.39 11.11 -10.80
C ASN A 102 6.96 9.66 -10.99
N MET A 103 5.79 9.48 -11.60
CA MET A 103 5.24 8.17 -11.97
C MET A 103 5.47 7.90 -13.46
N SER A 104 5.61 6.63 -13.84
CA SER A 104 5.57 6.23 -15.25
C SER A 104 4.15 6.31 -15.82
N GLU A 105 4.01 6.19 -17.14
CA GLU A 105 2.70 6.12 -17.79
C GLU A 105 1.89 4.91 -17.33
N GLU A 106 2.55 3.77 -17.11
CA GLU A 106 1.94 2.54 -16.60
C GLU A 106 1.42 2.72 -15.18
N GLU A 107 2.19 3.37 -14.31
CA GLU A 107 1.80 3.64 -12.93
C GLU A 107 0.64 4.62 -12.86
N MET A 108 0.69 5.68 -13.68
CA MET A 108 -0.40 6.64 -13.78
C MET A 108 -1.69 5.96 -14.31
N TYR A 109 -1.55 5.04 -15.26
CA TYR A 109 -2.68 4.22 -15.72
C TYR A 109 -3.29 3.38 -14.59
N VAL A 110 -2.48 2.72 -13.76
CA VAL A 110 -2.98 1.95 -12.61
C VAL A 110 -3.75 2.84 -11.64
N ILE A 111 -3.20 4.00 -11.29
CA ILE A 111 -3.86 4.94 -10.36
C ILE A 111 -5.21 5.43 -10.91
N ASP A 112 -5.27 5.77 -12.20
CA ASP A 112 -6.49 6.25 -12.85
C ASP A 112 -7.54 5.14 -13.00
N ALA A 113 -7.13 3.95 -13.45
CA ALA A 113 -8.01 2.79 -13.58
C ALA A 113 -8.68 2.41 -12.25
N LEU A 114 -7.98 2.63 -11.13
CA LEU A 114 -8.48 2.31 -9.81
C LEU A 114 -9.26 3.45 -9.16
N ARG A 115 -9.42 4.63 -9.77
CA ARG A 115 -10.01 5.83 -9.13
C ARG A 115 -11.41 5.60 -8.53
N GLY A 116 -12.20 4.69 -9.10
CA GLY A 116 -13.52 4.28 -8.58
C GLY A 116 -13.50 3.11 -7.59
N VAL A 117 -12.32 2.53 -7.31
CA VAL A 117 -12.13 1.40 -6.41
C VAL A 117 -11.66 1.92 -5.05
N SER A 118 -12.50 1.73 -4.02
CA SER A 118 -12.15 2.09 -2.65
C SER A 118 -11.23 1.06 -2.00
N MET A 119 -11.61 -0.21 -2.13
CA MET A 119 -10.88 -1.38 -1.59
C MET A 119 -11.10 -2.58 -2.50
N GLY A 120 -10.15 -3.52 -2.51
CA GLY A 120 -10.26 -4.79 -3.22
C GLY A 120 -8.93 -5.22 -3.85
N ALA A 121 -8.91 -6.41 -4.42
CA ALA A 121 -7.78 -6.91 -5.19
C ALA A 121 -8.28 -7.48 -6.52
N GLY A 122 -7.42 -7.45 -7.53
CA GLY A 122 -7.78 -7.96 -8.85
C GLY A 122 -6.66 -7.81 -9.88
N VAL A 123 -7.04 -7.98 -11.14
CA VAL A 123 -6.18 -7.79 -12.30
C VAL A 123 -6.65 -6.56 -13.08
N LEU A 124 -5.70 -5.80 -13.61
CA LEU A 124 -5.96 -4.69 -14.54
C LEU A 124 -5.58 -5.13 -15.95
N PRO A 125 -6.37 -4.74 -16.97
CA PRO A 125 -6.00 -5.00 -18.35
C PRO A 125 -4.70 -4.26 -18.67
N CYS A 126 -3.73 -4.95 -19.27
CA CYS A 126 -2.50 -4.30 -19.70
C CYS A 126 -2.73 -3.62 -21.04
N LYS A 127 -2.35 -2.33 -21.16
CA LYS A 127 -2.39 -1.62 -22.45
C LYS A 127 -1.31 -2.12 -23.42
N ASN A 128 -0.26 -2.74 -22.91
CA ASN A 128 0.90 -3.15 -23.68
C ASN A 128 0.99 -4.68 -23.72
N GLN A 129 0.68 -5.27 -24.88
CA GLN A 129 0.67 -6.71 -25.07
C GLN A 129 2.05 -7.36 -24.81
N TYR A 130 3.15 -6.65 -25.10
CA TYR A 130 4.50 -7.15 -24.84
C TYR A 130 4.74 -7.39 -23.35
N TYR A 131 4.36 -6.46 -22.48
CA TYR A 131 4.48 -6.66 -21.03
C TYR A 131 3.55 -7.76 -20.53
N GLN A 132 2.35 -7.88 -21.11
CA GLN A 132 1.44 -8.96 -20.73
C GLN A 132 2.00 -10.35 -21.07
N GLU A 133 2.67 -10.50 -22.21
CA GLU A 133 3.30 -11.76 -22.62
C GLU A 133 4.57 -12.07 -21.81
N THR A 134 5.38 -11.06 -21.51
CA THR A 134 6.69 -11.24 -20.85
C THR A 134 6.61 -11.25 -19.32
N GLU A 135 5.89 -10.30 -18.73
CA GLU A 135 5.79 -10.11 -17.28
C GLU A 135 4.46 -10.64 -16.70
N GLY A 136 3.49 -10.97 -17.54
CA GLY A 136 2.19 -11.49 -17.14
C GLY A 136 1.15 -10.41 -16.86
N GLU A 137 0.11 -10.77 -16.12
CA GLU A 137 -0.99 -9.84 -15.80
C GLU A 137 -0.58 -8.79 -14.76
N MET A 138 -1.07 -7.57 -14.93
CA MET A 138 -0.94 -6.52 -13.92
C MET A 138 -1.92 -6.82 -12.79
N THR A 139 -1.40 -7.09 -11.60
CA THR A 139 -2.21 -7.35 -10.39
C THR A 139 -2.20 -6.12 -9.48
N TYR A 140 -3.26 -5.94 -8.70
CA TYR A 140 -3.33 -4.91 -7.68
C TYR A 140 -4.05 -5.39 -6.42
N MET A 141 -3.72 -4.76 -5.31
CA MET A 141 -4.46 -4.77 -4.07
C MET A 141 -4.57 -3.32 -3.57
N ARG A 142 -5.79 -2.86 -3.37
CA ARG A 142 -6.12 -1.53 -2.88
C ARG A 142 -6.83 -1.65 -1.54
N ALA A 143 -6.39 -0.86 -0.58
CA ALA A 143 -6.89 -0.90 0.78
C ALA A 143 -6.99 0.51 1.37
N ARG A 144 -7.86 0.64 2.36
CA ARG A 144 -7.99 1.85 3.18
C ARG A 144 -7.26 1.60 4.50
N PHE A 145 -6.53 2.59 4.96
CA PHE A 145 -5.65 2.47 6.11
C PHE A 145 -6.01 3.49 7.17
N ASP A 146 -5.97 3.05 8.43
CA ASP A 146 -5.86 3.95 9.56
C ASP A 146 -4.41 4.40 9.71
N ARG A 147 -4.19 5.70 9.57
CA ARG A 147 -2.86 6.29 9.63
C ARG A 147 -2.58 6.79 11.04
N VAL A 148 -1.51 6.28 11.63
CA VAL A 148 -1.05 6.62 12.98
C VAL A 148 0.31 7.29 12.86
N ILE A 149 0.38 8.56 13.26
CA ILE A 149 1.63 9.32 13.32
C ILE A 149 2.18 9.17 14.74
N GLY A 150 3.30 8.46 14.88
CA GLY A 150 3.96 8.29 16.18
C GLY A 150 4.81 9.51 16.53
N SER A 151 5.67 9.93 15.61
CA SER A 151 6.53 11.11 15.76
C SER A 151 6.93 11.69 14.39
N LYS A 152 7.88 12.63 14.36
CA LYS A 152 8.51 13.07 13.09
C LYS A 152 9.32 11.96 12.40
N ASP A 153 9.66 10.92 13.17
CA ASP A 153 10.55 9.83 12.80
C ASP A 153 9.78 8.52 12.58
N SER A 154 8.47 8.47 12.89
CA SER A 154 7.67 7.25 12.74
C SER A 154 6.22 7.49 12.33
N GLU A 155 5.78 6.72 11.34
CA GLU A 155 4.39 6.65 10.90
C GLU A 155 4.00 5.19 10.60
N ALA A 156 2.75 4.83 10.86
CA ALA A 156 2.22 3.49 10.59
C ALA A 156 0.88 3.58 9.86
N LEU A 157 0.65 2.64 8.95
CA LEU A 157 -0.59 2.44 8.24
C LEU A 157 -1.13 1.04 8.56
N TYR A 158 -2.30 0.97 9.19
CA TYR A 158 -2.98 -0.29 9.50
C TYR A 158 -4.18 -0.46 8.59
N MET A 159 -4.25 -1.56 7.85
CA MET A 159 -5.38 -1.79 6.96
C MET A 159 -6.70 -1.86 7.76
N ILE A 160 -7.71 -1.14 7.27
CA ILE A 160 -9.07 -1.15 7.83
C ILE A 160 -9.83 -2.30 7.18
N ASN A 161 -10.30 -3.26 7.98
CA ASN A 161 -11.13 -4.36 7.51
C ASN A 161 -12.62 -4.01 7.70
N PRO A 162 -13.40 -3.76 6.62
CA PRO A 162 -14.79 -3.31 6.73
C PRO A 162 -15.73 -4.37 7.31
N GLU A 163 -15.40 -5.65 7.17
CA GLU A 163 -16.27 -6.77 7.60
C GLU A 163 -16.15 -7.11 9.09
N GLY A 164 -15.17 -6.55 9.82
CA GLY A 164 -14.99 -6.78 11.26
C GLY A 164 -14.78 -8.25 11.68
N SER A 165 -14.73 -9.19 10.73
CA SER A 165 -14.76 -10.64 10.94
C SER A 165 -13.39 -11.26 11.19
N GLY A 166 -12.31 -10.46 11.14
CA GLY A 166 -10.93 -10.97 11.24
C GLY A 166 -10.54 -11.93 10.11
N GLN A 167 -11.39 -12.09 9.08
CA GLN A 167 -11.14 -12.99 7.95
C GLN A 167 -10.50 -12.17 6.81
N GLY A 168 -9.22 -12.43 6.56
CA GLY A 168 -8.45 -11.80 5.48
C GLY A 168 -7.01 -11.49 5.92
N THR A 169 -6.13 -11.24 4.95
CA THR A 169 -4.73 -10.91 5.23
C THR A 169 -4.64 -9.58 5.98
N GLU A 170 -4.08 -9.54 7.18
CA GLU A 170 -3.75 -8.30 7.87
C GLU A 170 -2.53 -7.64 7.22
N LEU A 171 -2.66 -6.42 6.73
CA LEU A 171 -1.56 -5.65 6.17
C LEU A 171 -1.25 -4.44 7.06
N SER A 172 0.02 -4.31 7.43
CA SER A 172 0.55 -3.12 8.09
C SER A 172 1.80 -2.61 7.38
N ILE A 173 1.91 -1.28 7.26
CA ILE A 173 3.07 -0.61 6.66
C ILE A 173 3.66 0.37 7.66
N PHE A 174 4.96 0.28 7.91
CA PHE A 174 5.67 1.10 8.88
C PHE A 174 6.73 1.93 8.18
N PHE A 175 6.83 3.19 8.56
CA PHE A 175 7.88 4.12 8.14
C PHE A 175 8.64 4.53 9.38
N LEU A 176 9.93 4.24 9.42
CA LEU A 176 10.77 4.42 10.59
C LEU A 176 12.06 5.10 10.18
N ARG A 177 12.56 6.02 11.00
CA ARG A 177 13.92 6.53 10.92
C ARG A 177 14.71 5.93 12.08
N SER A 178 15.79 5.22 11.77
CA SER A 178 16.67 4.66 12.80
C SER A 178 17.39 5.79 13.52
N HIS A 179 17.34 5.78 14.85
CA HIS A 179 18.11 6.69 15.71
C HIS A 179 19.56 6.25 15.84
#